data_AF-A0A6L4ZD68-F1
#
_entry.id   AF-A0A6L4ZD68-F1
#
_cell.length_a   1.000
_cell.length_b   1.000
_cell.length_c   1.000
_cell.angle_alpha   90.00
_cell.angle_beta   90.00
_cell.angle_gamma   90.00
#
_symmetry.space_group_name_H-M   'P 1'
#
loop_
_entity.id
_entity.type
_entity.pdbx_description
1 polymer ?
#
loop_
_entity_poly.entity_id
_entity_poly.type
_entity_poly.pdbx_seq_one_letter_code
_entity_poly.pdbx_strand_id
1 'polypeptide(L)'
;MKKLQFFFLAALAVLLVNCTNEKNKTVSVASPDGKNKIQFEIKDGVPFYSVNHAETSVVNPSKLGFVFKDGDTFNSGFIVAEVKTSSFDETWEQGFNGRRVHTTLAKQLAYYVTIYPPIQMLADLPDNYDGHPAFQFLKDVPVDWDNTKVLNNEIGEYITTVRKDRNSEDWYLGSMTNEEGREFTVSLDFLGAGNYEAQIYADAPGTTWQNEPEKVTVSIVQVTNTSALPIVLGEGGGMAVRFRKLN
;
A
#
# COMPACT_ATOMS: atom_id res chain seq x y z
N MET A 1 65.67 0.86 42.60
CA MET A 1 66.00 2.13 43.30
C MET A 1 66.51 3.13 42.26
N LYS A 2 66.23 4.43 42.25
CA LYS A 2 65.22 5.35 42.87
C LYS A 2 65.12 6.54 41.86
N LYS A 3 63.99 7.18 41.55
CA LYS A 3 62.57 7.07 41.97
C LYS A 3 61.70 7.51 40.75
N LEU A 4 60.55 6.87 40.49
CA LEU A 4 59.63 7.28 39.41
C LEU A 4 58.55 8.22 39.96
N GLN A 5 58.73 9.54 39.87
CA GLN A 5 57.68 10.55 40.06
C GLN A 5 57.97 11.83 39.24
N PHE A 6 57.76 11.75 37.93
CA PHE A 6 57.62 12.92 37.05
C PHE A 6 56.13 13.05 36.69
N PHE A 7 55.34 13.50 37.66
CA PHE A 7 53.88 13.65 37.53
C PHE A 7 53.43 14.88 38.34
N PHE A 8 53.60 16.05 37.75
CA PHE A 8 52.74 17.23 37.96
C PHE A 8 52.98 18.17 36.76
N LEU A 9 52.57 17.67 35.60
CA LEU A 9 52.70 18.38 34.33
C LEU A 9 51.78 19.60 34.34
N ALA A 10 52.32 20.76 33.96
CA ALA A 10 51.52 21.94 33.68
C ALA A 10 50.60 21.68 32.48
N ALA A 11 49.33 21.43 32.77
CA ALA A 11 48.23 21.36 31.80
C ALA A 11 46.95 21.99 32.38
N LEU A 12 47.12 23.05 33.17
CA LEU A 12 46.04 23.96 33.55
C LEU A 12 45.71 24.84 32.33
N ALA A 13 44.42 25.12 32.10
CA ALA A 13 43.89 26.06 31.11
C ALA A 13 43.87 25.64 29.62
N VAL A 14 43.25 24.51 29.30
CA VAL A 14 42.35 24.43 28.12
C VAL A 14 41.04 23.70 28.50
N LEU A 15 40.32 24.25 29.49
CA LEU A 15 38.89 23.97 29.64
C LEU A 15 38.14 24.82 28.60
N LEU A 16 38.16 24.37 27.34
CA LEU A 16 37.23 24.91 26.34
C LEU A 16 35.82 24.55 26.77
N VAL A 17 35.09 25.58 27.19
CA VAL A 17 33.65 25.53 27.46
C VAL A 17 32.96 25.09 26.18
N ASN A 18 32.64 23.81 26.08
CA ASN A 18 31.85 23.29 24.98
C ASN A 18 30.39 23.62 25.27
N CYS A 19 30.00 24.89 25.06
CA CYS A 19 28.61 25.31 24.95
C CYS A 19 28.02 24.65 23.69
N THR A 20 27.59 23.39 23.83
CA THR A 20 26.81 22.72 22.80
C THR A 20 25.50 23.46 22.60
N ASN A 21 25.35 24.10 21.44
CA ASN A 21 24.08 24.72 21.03
C ASN A 21 22.94 23.70 21.14
N GLU A 22 21.97 23.94 22.03
CA GLU A 22 20.77 23.10 22.21
C GLU A 22 19.81 23.09 21.01
N LYS A 23 20.16 23.79 19.92
CA LYS A 23 19.34 23.90 18.69
C LYS A 23 19.28 22.61 17.87
N ASN A 24 20.26 21.72 18.02
CA ASN A 24 20.36 20.49 17.24
C ASN A 24 20.19 19.27 18.16
N LYS A 25 19.12 18.51 17.93
CA LYS A 25 18.76 17.32 18.72
C LYS A 25 18.34 16.20 17.79
N THR A 26 18.85 15.00 18.03
CA THR A 26 18.43 13.77 17.32
C THR A 26 17.81 12.80 18.31
N VAL A 27 16.74 12.13 17.89
CA VAL A 27 15.99 11.10 18.60
C VAL A 27 15.77 9.94 17.63
N SER A 28 15.90 8.70 18.07
CA SER A 28 15.60 7.54 17.22
C SER A 28 14.89 6.43 17.98
N VAL A 29 13.97 5.76 17.31
CA VAL A 29 13.30 4.54 17.77
C VAL A 29 13.52 3.42 16.74
N ALA A 30 13.56 2.18 17.19
CA ALA A 30 13.71 1.00 16.34
C ALA A 30 12.63 -0.05 16.68
N SER A 31 12.28 -0.90 15.72
CA SER A 31 11.44 -2.08 15.95
C SER A 31 12.15 -3.11 16.84
N PRO A 32 11.42 -4.08 17.44
CA PRO A 32 12.02 -5.11 18.30
C PRO A 32 13.12 -5.95 17.61
N ASP A 33 13.02 -6.15 16.30
CA ASP A 33 14.03 -6.84 15.48
C ASP A 33 15.14 -5.91 14.95
N GLY A 34 15.11 -4.62 15.31
CA GLY A 34 16.06 -3.60 14.90
C GLY A 34 16.00 -3.17 13.42
N LYS A 35 15.22 -3.84 12.56
CA LYS A 35 15.21 -3.57 11.12
C LYS A 35 14.57 -2.23 10.78
N ASN A 36 13.43 -1.91 11.35
CA ASN A 36 12.76 -0.63 11.10
C ASN A 36 13.33 0.40 12.07
N LYS A 37 13.91 1.48 11.55
CA LYS A 37 14.46 2.57 12.36
C LYS A 37 13.91 3.90 11.89
N ILE A 38 13.28 4.63 12.81
CA ILE A 38 12.79 5.99 12.57
C ILE A 38 13.71 6.95 13.33
N GLN A 39 14.21 7.96 12.64
CA GLN A 39 15.00 9.05 13.22
C GLN A 39 14.27 10.36 13.05
N PHE A 40 14.15 11.11 14.15
CA PHE A 40 13.70 12.49 14.17
C PHE A 40 14.89 13.38 14.55
N GLU A 41 15.05 14.50 13.87
CA GLU A 41 16.12 15.45 14.16
C GLU A 41 15.62 16.89 14.02
N ILE A 42 16.09 17.78 14.90
CA ILE A 42 16.00 19.22 14.70
C ILE A 42 17.36 19.70 14.21
N LYS A 43 17.36 20.46 13.12
CA LYS A 43 18.52 21.16 12.54
C LYS A 43 18.20 22.64 12.45
N ASP A 44 18.86 23.45 13.27
CA ASP A 44 18.67 24.90 13.37
C ASP A 44 17.20 25.33 13.56
N GLY A 45 16.46 24.56 14.36
CA GLY A 45 15.04 24.78 14.63
C GLY A 45 14.08 24.23 13.57
N VAL A 46 14.57 23.64 12.47
CA VAL A 46 13.75 22.94 11.46
C VAL A 46 13.72 21.45 11.80
N PRO A 47 12.54 20.83 12.00
CA PRO A 47 12.43 19.40 12.23
C PRO A 47 12.51 18.62 10.92
N PHE A 48 13.17 17.47 10.97
CA PHE A 48 13.27 16.49 9.90
C PHE A 48 12.98 15.09 10.46
N TYR A 49 12.54 14.19 9.58
CA TYR A 49 12.45 12.76 9.87
C TYR A 49 13.06 11.92 8.76
N SER A 50 13.53 10.73 9.10
CA SER A 50 13.94 9.69 8.15
C SER A 50 13.51 8.32 8.65
N VAL A 51 13.32 7.39 7.71
CA VAL A 51 12.89 6.01 7.98
C VAL A 51 13.79 5.06 7.19
N ASN A 52 14.37 4.08 7.88
CA ASN A 52 15.15 3.01 7.28
C ASN A 52 14.52 1.65 7.57
N HIS A 53 14.67 0.72 6.61
CA HIS A 53 14.42 -0.70 6.79
C HIS A 53 15.72 -1.46 6.50
N ALA A 54 16.33 -2.02 7.55
CA ALA A 54 17.72 -2.44 7.58
C ALA A 54 18.63 -1.30 7.05
N GLU A 55 19.48 -1.60 6.06
CA GLU A 55 20.37 -0.62 5.42
C GLU A 55 19.68 0.24 4.35
N THR A 56 18.43 -0.07 3.97
CA THR A 56 17.70 0.66 2.93
C THR A 56 17.00 1.87 3.52
N SER A 57 17.27 3.07 3.00
CA SER A 57 16.47 4.25 3.34
C SER A 57 15.12 4.20 2.60
N VAL A 58 14.04 4.13 3.37
CA VAL A 58 12.66 4.16 2.88
C VAL A 58 12.17 5.61 2.77
N VAL A 59 12.58 6.46 3.71
CA VAL A 59 12.36 7.90 3.67
C VAL A 59 13.69 8.60 3.98
N ASN A 60 14.26 9.26 2.97
CA ASN A 60 15.40 10.16 3.13
C ASN A 60 15.08 11.30 4.10
N PRO A 61 16.07 11.92 4.79
CA PRO A 61 15.86 13.05 5.68
C PRO A 61 14.98 14.16 5.09
N SER A 62 13.73 14.19 5.53
CA SER A 62 12.64 15.00 4.95
C SER A 62 12.14 16.01 5.97
N LYS A 63 11.94 17.26 5.54
CA LYS A 63 11.43 18.33 6.41
C LYS A 63 10.03 17.99 6.91
N LEU A 64 9.81 18.18 8.20
CA LEU A 64 8.49 18.09 8.83
C LEU A 64 7.94 19.51 9.08
N GLY A 65 6.62 19.68 8.95
CA GLY A 65 5.95 20.94 9.21
C GLY A 65 4.96 21.34 8.11
N PHE A 66 4.32 22.49 8.29
CA PHE A 66 3.31 23.02 7.37
C PHE A 66 3.77 24.35 6.75
N VAL A 67 3.57 24.47 5.45
CA VAL A 67 3.69 25.74 4.72
C VAL A 67 2.29 26.22 4.41
N PHE A 68 1.86 27.28 5.09
CA PHE A 68 0.59 27.92 4.81
C PHE A 68 0.74 28.89 3.64
N LYS A 69 -0.34 29.09 2.88
CA LYS A 69 -0.36 29.99 1.72
C LYS A 69 -0.25 31.46 2.14
N ASP A 70 -0.88 31.79 3.27
CA ASP A 70 -0.95 33.12 3.85
C ASP A 70 -0.59 32.99 5.35
N GLY A 71 0.31 33.84 5.86
CA GLY A 71 0.76 33.85 7.26
C GLY A 71 2.05 33.07 7.56
N ASP A 72 2.36 32.90 8.85
CA ASP A 72 3.61 32.30 9.33
C ASP A 72 3.64 30.77 9.13
N THR A 73 4.73 30.25 8.56
CA THR A 73 4.88 28.81 8.27
C THR A 73 5.34 28.01 9.50
N PHE A 74 4.62 26.94 9.84
CA PHE A 74 4.94 26.05 10.96
C PHE A 74 5.97 24.98 10.56
N ASN A 75 7.20 25.42 10.26
CA ASN A 75 8.30 24.56 9.77
C ASN A 75 9.68 24.88 10.39
N SER A 76 9.76 25.86 11.31
CA SER A 76 11.00 26.32 11.93
C SER A 76 10.73 26.84 13.35
N GLY A 77 11.79 27.09 14.12
CA GLY A 77 11.68 27.54 15.52
C GLY A 77 11.38 26.43 16.54
N PHE A 78 11.41 25.16 16.14
CA PHE A 78 11.15 24.03 17.02
C PHE A 78 12.32 23.75 17.97
N ILE A 79 12.00 23.32 19.19
CA ILE A 79 12.92 22.72 20.15
C ILE A 79 12.32 21.42 20.68
N VAL A 80 13.18 20.44 21.01
CA VAL A 80 12.73 19.22 21.68
C VAL A 80 12.64 19.50 23.18
N ALA A 81 11.45 19.85 23.66
CA ALA A 81 11.23 20.14 25.08
C ALA A 81 11.36 18.89 25.97
N GLU A 82 10.86 17.74 25.51
CA GLU A 82 10.92 16.47 26.22
C GLU A 82 10.93 15.30 25.22
N VAL A 83 11.50 14.16 25.60
CA VAL A 83 11.39 12.88 24.87
C VAL A 83 10.94 11.81 25.84
N LYS A 84 9.81 11.17 25.55
CA LYS A 84 9.32 10.01 26.29
C LYS A 84 9.32 8.79 25.37
N THR A 85 9.89 7.69 25.84
CA THR A 85 9.88 6.40 25.14
C THR A 85 9.11 5.41 25.99
N SER A 86 8.21 4.66 25.35
CA SER A 86 7.45 3.57 25.96
C SER A 86 7.45 2.39 25.01
N SER A 87 7.34 1.18 25.56
CA SER A 87 7.24 -0.06 24.80
C SER A 87 6.00 -0.80 25.28
N PHE A 88 5.26 -1.38 24.34
CA PHE A 88 4.08 -2.18 24.59
C PHE A 88 4.23 -3.49 23.83
N ASP A 89 3.73 -4.58 24.41
CA ASP A 89 3.68 -5.90 23.80
C ASP A 89 2.27 -6.44 24.07
N GLU A 90 1.37 -6.17 23.13
CA GLU A 90 -0.06 -6.43 23.25
C GLU A 90 -0.54 -7.15 21.99
N THR A 91 -1.12 -8.33 22.16
CA THR A 91 -1.80 -9.05 21.08
C THR A 91 -3.15 -8.39 20.83
N TRP A 92 -3.25 -7.61 19.76
CA TRP A 92 -4.52 -7.06 19.30
C TRP A 92 -5.34 -8.14 18.58
N GLU A 93 -6.48 -8.53 19.16
CA GLU A 93 -7.50 -9.25 18.39
C GLU A 93 -8.08 -8.31 17.33
N GLN A 94 -8.02 -8.73 16.06
CA GLN A 94 -8.43 -7.89 14.93
C GLN A 94 -9.95 -7.80 14.79
N GLY A 95 -10.40 -6.62 14.38
CA GLY A 95 -11.81 -6.34 14.09
C GLY A 95 -12.68 -6.20 15.35
N PHE A 96 -13.93 -5.81 15.14
CA PHE A 96 -14.94 -5.93 16.19
C PHE A 96 -15.50 -7.36 16.12
N ASN A 97 -15.46 -8.09 17.23
CA ASN A 97 -16.02 -9.44 17.29
C ASN A 97 -17.45 -9.49 16.69
N GLY A 98 -17.65 -10.37 15.71
CA GLY A 98 -18.90 -10.50 14.95
C GLY A 98 -19.09 -9.54 13.77
N ARG A 99 -18.12 -8.67 13.42
CA ARG A 99 -18.13 -7.86 12.19
C ARG A 99 -17.19 -8.44 11.15
N ARG A 100 -17.72 -8.74 9.96
CA ARG A 100 -16.94 -9.12 8.76
C ARG A 100 -17.25 -8.17 7.61
N VAL A 101 -16.38 -8.15 6.60
CA VAL A 101 -16.67 -7.44 5.34
C VAL A 101 -17.68 -8.27 4.53
N HIS A 102 -18.73 -7.64 4.00
CA HIS A 102 -19.79 -8.33 3.26
C HIS A 102 -19.45 -8.46 1.76
N THR A 103 -18.30 -9.08 1.48
CA THR A 103 -17.73 -9.24 0.13
C THR A 103 -16.91 -10.53 0.03
N THR A 104 -16.73 -11.06 -1.18
CA THR A 104 -15.68 -12.04 -1.47
C THR A 104 -14.33 -11.35 -1.74
N LEU A 105 -13.24 -12.14 -1.74
CA LEU A 105 -11.90 -11.65 -2.07
C LEU A 105 -11.78 -11.24 -3.54
N ALA A 106 -12.43 -11.94 -4.49
CA ALA A 106 -12.43 -11.51 -5.89
C ALA A 106 -13.16 -10.17 -6.10
N LYS A 107 -14.20 -9.86 -5.29
CA LYS A 107 -14.81 -8.53 -5.25
C LYS A 107 -13.86 -7.45 -4.71
N GLN A 108 -13.04 -7.77 -3.72
CA GLN A 108 -12.00 -6.86 -3.23
C GLN A 108 -10.96 -6.53 -4.30
N LEU A 109 -10.57 -7.50 -5.14
CA LEU A 109 -9.71 -7.25 -6.31
C LEU A 109 -10.43 -6.38 -7.37
N ALA A 110 -11.71 -6.66 -7.64
CA ALA A 110 -12.49 -5.92 -8.63
C ALA A 110 -12.62 -4.41 -8.30
N TYR A 111 -12.63 -4.04 -7.01
CA TYR A 111 -12.68 -2.65 -6.59
C TYR A 111 -11.53 -1.79 -7.12
N TYR A 112 -10.33 -2.35 -7.34
CA TYR A 112 -9.18 -1.61 -7.89
C TYR A 112 -9.42 -1.12 -9.33
N VAL A 113 -10.39 -1.71 -10.04
CA VAL A 113 -10.80 -1.31 -11.39
C VAL A 113 -12.17 -0.63 -11.39
N THR A 114 -13.14 -1.06 -10.57
CA THR A 114 -14.47 -0.43 -10.56
C THR A 114 -14.47 0.92 -9.86
N ILE A 115 -13.78 1.06 -8.73
CA ILE A 115 -13.68 2.30 -7.95
C ILE A 115 -12.38 3.02 -8.31
N TYR A 116 -12.47 4.29 -8.72
CA TYR A 116 -11.30 5.10 -9.10
C TYR A 116 -10.97 6.16 -8.05
N PRO A 117 -9.91 5.92 -7.26
CA PRO A 117 -9.06 6.95 -6.68
C PRO A 117 -7.71 7.05 -7.43
N PRO A 118 -7.06 8.23 -7.44
CA PRO A 118 -5.69 8.37 -7.95
C PRO A 118 -4.60 7.79 -7.03
N ILE A 119 -4.98 7.32 -5.82
CA ILE A 119 -4.11 6.62 -4.88
C ILE A 119 -4.91 5.42 -4.36
N GLN A 120 -4.44 4.20 -4.66
CA GLN A 120 -5.01 2.96 -4.16
C GLN A 120 -4.31 2.53 -2.85
N MET A 121 -5.05 1.96 -1.91
CA MET A 121 -4.52 1.49 -0.62
C MET A 121 -4.74 -0.01 -0.46
N LEU A 122 -3.64 -0.74 -0.22
CA LEU A 122 -3.70 -2.10 0.31
C LEU A 122 -4.05 -1.99 1.81
N ALA A 123 -5.31 -2.22 2.15
CA ALA A 123 -5.87 -1.90 3.47
C ALA A 123 -5.78 -3.05 4.50
N ASP A 124 -5.21 -4.19 4.12
CA ASP A 124 -5.02 -5.35 4.99
C ASP A 124 -3.57 -5.42 5.51
N LEU A 125 -3.31 -6.33 6.46
CA LEU A 125 -1.96 -6.55 6.98
C LEU A 125 -1.04 -7.23 5.95
N PRO A 126 0.27 -6.93 5.95
CA PRO A 126 1.25 -7.59 5.08
C PRO A 126 1.20 -9.12 5.14
N ASP A 127 1.00 -9.68 6.33
CA ASP A 127 0.97 -11.13 6.58
C ASP A 127 -0.20 -11.83 5.87
N ASN A 128 -1.33 -11.14 5.68
CA ASN A 128 -2.51 -11.66 4.96
C ASN A 128 -2.31 -11.69 3.43
N TYR A 129 -1.31 -10.98 2.92
CA TYR A 129 -0.93 -11.02 1.51
C TYR A 129 0.16 -12.05 1.19
N ASP A 130 0.92 -12.53 2.20
CA ASP A 130 2.03 -13.45 1.95
C ASP A 130 1.55 -14.82 1.47
N GLY A 131 2.24 -15.39 0.49
CA GLY A 131 1.86 -16.63 -0.19
C GLY A 131 0.53 -16.62 -0.97
N HIS A 132 -0.32 -15.58 -0.86
CA HIS A 132 -1.65 -15.59 -1.45
C HIS A 132 -1.61 -15.38 -2.98
N PRO A 133 -2.13 -16.31 -3.81
CA PRO A 133 -1.95 -16.25 -5.27
C PRO A 133 -2.62 -15.03 -5.91
N ALA A 134 -3.70 -14.52 -5.31
CA ALA A 134 -4.38 -13.32 -5.77
C ALA A 134 -3.58 -12.02 -5.56
N PHE A 135 -2.55 -12.02 -4.69
CA PHE A 135 -1.70 -10.84 -4.46
C PHE A 135 -0.94 -10.41 -5.72
N GLN A 136 -0.75 -11.31 -6.71
CA GLN A 136 -0.16 -10.95 -7.99
C GLN A 136 -0.97 -9.88 -8.74
N PHE A 137 -2.32 -9.94 -8.71
CA PHE A 137 -3.16 -8.91 -9.32
C PHE A 137 -2.91 -7.52 -8.70
N LEU A 138 -2.73 -7.46 -7.38
CA LEU A 138 -2.48 -6.23 -6.63
C LEU A 138 -1.09 -5.63 -6.89
N LYS A 139 -0.12 -6.44 -7.36
CA LYS A 139 1.19 -5.95 -7.83
C LYS A 139 1.14 -5.42 -9.26
N ASP A 140 0.23 -5.95 -10.08
CA ASP A 140 0.16 -5.69 -11.51
C ASP A 140 -0.78 -4.53 -11.85
N VAL A 141 -1.86 -4.33 -11.08
CA VAL A 141 -2.89 -3.33 -11.38
C VAL A 141 -2.34 -1.89 -11.30
N PRO A 142 -2.45 -1.07 -12.37
CA PRO A 142 -1.98 0.30 -12.36
C PRO A 142 -2.97 1.23 -11.65
N VAL A 143 -2.53 2.47 -11.40
CA VAL A 143 -3.34 3.53 -10.75
C VAL A 143 -3.73 4.68 -11.70
N ASP A 144 -3.17 4.71 -12.92
CA ASP A 144 -3.46 5.71 -13.95
C ASP A 144 -3.86 5.02 -15.27
N TRP A 145 -4.82 5.60 -15.97
CA TRP A 145 -5.60 4.93 -17.02
C TRP A 145 -5.76 5.82 -18.25
N ASP A 146 -5.44 5.32 -19.44
CA ASP A 146 -5.66 6.04 -20.71
C ASP A 146 -7.13 6.04 -21.11
N ASN A 147 -7.84 4.94 -20.83
CA ASN A 147 -9.24 4.77 -21.21
C ASN A 147 -10.02 4.04 -20.12
N THR A 148 -11.31 4.34 -19.99
CA THR A 148 -12.24 3.67 -19.06
C THR A 148 -13.59 3.52 -19.76
N LYS A 149 -14.13 2.30 -19.76
CA LYS A 149 -15.46 1.97 -20.30
C LYS A 149 -16.24 1.17 -19.27
N VAL A 150 -17.51 1.50 -19.08
CA VAL A 150 -18.46 0.64 -18.36
C VAL A 150 -19.14 -0.23 -19.41
N LEU A 151 -18.99 -1.55 -19.31
CA LEU A 151 -19.54 -2.50 -20.29
C LEU A 151 -21.02 -2.77 -20.03
N ASN A 152 -21.38 -2.90 -18.76
CA ASN A 152 -22.75 -3.03 -18.28
C ASN A 152 -22.82 -2.55 -16.83
N ASN A 153 -24.00 -2.07 -16.43
CA ASN A 153 -24.30 -1.70 -15.05
C ASN A 153 -25.81 -1.63 -14.81
N GLU A 154 -26.20 -1.80 -13.56
CA GLU A 154 -27.53 -1.49 -13.04
C GLU A 154 -27.39 -0.97 -11.60
N ILE A 155 -28.07 0.14 -11.29
CA ILE A 155 -27.84 0.88 -10.04
C ILE A 155 -28.36 0.07 -8.86
N GLY A 156 -27.48 -0.23 -7.90
CA GLY A 156 -27.78 -1.08 -6.75
C GLY A 156 -27.50 -2.56 -6.99
N GLU A 157 -27.33 -2.98 -8.25
CA GLU A 157 -27.28 -4.40 -8.63
C GLU A 157 -25.88 -4.87 -9.01
N TYR A 158 -25.30 -4.33 -10.08
CA TYR A 158 -23.99 -4.76 -10.57
C TYR A 158 -23.32 -3.72 -11.47
N ILE A 159 -22.02 -3.86 -11.68
CA ILE A 159 -21.25 -3.06 -12.65
C ILE A 159 -20.03 -3.85 -13.13
N THR A 160 -19.77 -3.79 -14.44
CA THR A 160 -18.52 -4.23 -15.06
C THR A 160 -17.80 -3.05 -15.72
N THR A 161 -16.63 -2.71 -15.19
CA THR A 161 -15.77 -1.64 -15.71
C THR A 161 -14.51 -2.23 -16.29
N VAL A 162 -14.10 -1.75 -17.47
CA VAL A 162 -12.81 -2.03 -18.07
C VAL A 162 -11.99 -0.76 -18.23
N ARG A 163 -10.68 -0.87 -18.06
CA ARG A 163 -9.73 0.24 -18.18
C ARG A 163 -8.49 -0.18 -18.94
N LYS A 164 -7.95 0.72 -19.75
CA LYS A 164 -6.64 0.55 -20.38
C LYS A 164 -5.58 1.21 -19.51
N ASP A 165 -4.51 0.50 -19.19
CA ASP A 165 -3.32 1.12 -18.58
C ASP A 165 -2.83 2.26 -19.47
N ARG A 166 -2.36 3.34 -18.83
CA ARG A 166 -1.76 4.47 -19.53
C ARG A 166 -0.37 4.18 -20.10
N ASN A 167 0.38 3.29 -19.45
CA ASN A 167 1.79 3.06 -19.75
C ASN A 167 2.04 1.76 -20.53
N SER A 168 1.00 1.02 -20.88
CA SER A 168 1.09 -0.22 -21.65
C SER A 168 -0.13 -0.44 -22.54
N GLU A 169 -0.17 -1.59 -23.21
CA GLU A 169 -1.30 -2.04 -24.00
C GLU A 169 -2.23 -2.99 -23.21
N ASP A 170 -1.96 -3.20 -21.93
CA ASP A 170 -2.74 -4.07 -21.05
C ASP A 170 -4.09 -3.43 -20.71
N TRP A 171 -5.12 -4.28 -20.62
CA TRP A 171 -6.44 -3.90 -20.12
C TRP A 171 -6.73 -4.59 -18.80
N TYR A 172 -7.54 -3.96 -17.97
CA TYR A 172 -7.99 -4.49 -16.69
C TYR A 172 -9.51 -4.45 -16.64
N LEU A 173 -10.13 -5.50 -16.10
CA LEU A 173 -11.58 -5.60 -15.87
C LEU A 173 -11.84 -5.82 -14.40
N GLY A 174 -12.82 -5.12 -13.85
CA GLY A 174 -13.44 -5.42 -12.56
C GLY A 174 -14.94 -5.54 -12.77
N SER A 175 -15.51 -6.65 -12.29
CA SER A 175 -16.95 -6.86 -12.22
C SER A 175 -17.35 -7.18 -10.78
N MET A 176 -18.47 -6.64 -10.33
CA MET A 176 -18.99 -6.84 -8.97
C MET A 176 -20.51 -6.80 -8.94
N THR A 177 -21.10 -7.60 -8.04
CA THR A 177 -22.54 -7.69 -7.81
C THR A 177 -22.92 -7.32 -6.37
N ASN A 178 -24.21 -7.14 -6.11
CA ASN A 178 -24.82 -6.90 -4.80
C ASN A 178 -25.02 -8.22 -4.02
N GLU A 179 -26.05 -8.32 -3.18
CA GLU A 179 -26.43 -9.55 -2.48
C GLU A 179 -26.86 -10.69 -3.42
N GLU A 180 -27.26 -10.42 -4.66
CA GLU A 180 -27.64 -11.46 -5.62
C GLU A 180 -26.42 -11.95 -6.41
N GLY A 181 -26.25 -13.27 -6.51
CA GLY A 181 -25.30 -13.88 -7.44
C GLY A 181 -25.74 -13.69 -8.89
N ARG A 182 -24.80 -13.47 -9.82
CA ARG A 182 -25.09 -13.14 -11.22
C ARG A 182 -24.18 -13.88 -12.19
N GLU A 183 -24.77 -14.34 -13.29
CA GLU A 183 -24.05 -14.92 -14.42
C GLU A 183 -24.45 -14.19 -15.70
N PHE A 184 -23.47 -13.72 -16.46
CA PHE A 184 -23.64 -13.11 -17.78
C PHE A 184 -22.36 -13.26 -18.61
N THR A 185 -22.39 -12.83 -19.86
CA THR A 185 -21.21 -12.86 -20.75
C THR A 185 -20.93 -11.45 -21.26
N VAL A 186 -19.66 -11.06 -21.30
CA VAL A 186 -19.22 -9.77 -21.86
C VAL A 186 -18.40 -9.97 -23.14
N SER A 187 -18.61 -9.06 -24.09
CA SER A 187 -17.77 -8.96 -25.30
C SER A 187 -16.40 -8.40 -24.95
N LEU A 188 -15.34 -8.91 -25.56
CA LEU A 188 -13.97 -8.38 -25.44
C LEU A 188 -13.59 -7.43 -26.59
N ASP A 189 -14.57 -6.89 -27.33
CA ASP A 189 -14.37 -5.94 -28.44
C ASP A 189 -13.62 -4.65 -28.08
N PHE A 190 -13.50 -4.34 -26.78
CA PHE A 190 -12.72 -3.22 -26.29
C PHE A 190 -11.20 -3.44 -26.41
N LEU A 191 -10.75 -4.69 -26.54
CA LEU A 191 -9.36 -5.05 -26.80
C LEU A 191 -8.94 -4.59 -28.20
N GLY A 192 -7.67 -4.22 -28.34
CA GLY A 192 -7.09 -3.92 -29.65
C GLY A 192 -6.92 -5.19 -30.50
N ALA A 193 -6.47 -5.02 -31.74
CA ALA A 193 -6.05 -6.17 -32.55
C ALA A 193 -4.83 -6.86 -31.92
N GLY A 194 -4.84 -8.19 -31.91
CA GLY A 194 -3.78 -9.03 -31.34
C GLY A 194 -4.32 -10.15 -30.44
N ASN A 195 -3.40 -10.90 -29.85
CA ASN A 195 -3.71 -11.90 -28.83
C ASN A 195 -3.41 -11.31 -27.44
N TYR A 196 -4.22 -11.68 -26.46
CA TYR A 196 -4.06 -11.28 -25.07
C TYR A 196 -4.09 -12.53 -24.17
N GLU A 197 -3.31 -12.51 -23.11
CA GLU A 197 -3.40 -13.46 -22.02
C GLU A 197 -4.31 -12.85 -20.94
N ALA A 198 -5.51 -13.44 -20.77
CA ALA A 198 -6.43 -13.09 -19.70
C ALA A 198 -6.06 -13.89 -18.44
N GLN A 199 -5.56 -13.18 -17.43
CA GLN A 199 -5.31 -13.68 -16.08
C GLN A 199 -6.55 -13.35 -15.23
N ILE A 200 -7.39 -14.35 -14.98
CA ILE A 200 -8.72 -14.22 -14.39
C ILE A 200 -8.65 -14.62 -12.92
N TYR A 201 -9.11 -13.72 -12.04
CA TYR A 201 -9.24 -13.89 -10.60
C TYR A 201 -10.73 -13.82 -10.25
N ALA A 202 -11.36 -14.97 -10.01
CA ALA A 202 -12.81 -15.09 -9.84
C ALA A 202 -13.18 -15.80 -8.54
N ASP A 203 -14.39 -15.58 -8.05
CA ASP A 203 -14.99 -16.40 -7.00
C ASP A 203 -14.89 -17.90 -7.36
N ALA A 204 -14.52 -18.74 -6.39
CA ALA A 204 -14.54 -20.19 -6.62
C ALA A 204 -16.00 -20.72 -6.70
N PRO A 205 -16.25 -21.88 -7.34
CA PRO A 205 -17.60 -22.43 -7.44
C PRO A 205 -18.25 -22.62 -6.05
N GLY A 206 -19.37 -21.93 -5.82
CA GLY A 206 -20.10 -21.94 -4.54
C GLY A 206 -19.61 -20.94 -3.49
N THR A 207 -18.60 -20.12 -3.80
CA THR A 207 -18.17 -19.02 -2.92
C THR A 207 -19.22 -17.90 -2.91
N THR A 208 -19.51 -17.39 -1.71
CA THR A 208 -20.32 -16.19 -1.48
C THR A 208 -19.68 -15.36 -0.37
N TRP A 209 -20.18 -14.14 -0.12
CA TRP A 209 -19.78 -13.36 1.06
C TRP A 209 -20.07 -14.09 2.40
N GLN A 210 -20.91 -15.13 2.39
CA GLN A 210 -21.21 -15.96 3.55
C GLN A 210 -20.41 -17.26 3.61
N ASN A 211 -20.11 -17.87 2.46
CA ASN A 211 -19.53 -19.20 2.33
C ASN A 211 -18.17 -19.13 1.61
N GLU A 212 -17.10 -19.49 2.32
CA GLU A 212 -15.71 -19.46 1.81
C GLU A 212 -15.32 -18.15 1.05
N PRO A 213 -15.57 -16.94 1.62
CA PRO A 213 -15.43 -15.67 0.89
C PRO A 213 -14.00 -15.37 0.40
N GLU A 214 -12.98 -15.96 1.02
CA GLU A 214 -11.56 -15.79 0.66
C GLU A 214 -11.14 -16.64 -0.56
N LYS A 215 -11.95 -17.63 -0.94
CA LYS A 215 -11.58 -18.68 -1.90
C LYS A 215 -11.73 -18.19 -3.34
N VAL A 216 -10.59 -18.00 -4.00
CA VAL A 216 -10.50 -17.48 -5.38
C VAL A 216 -9.91 -18.53 -6.31
N THR A 217 -10.50 -18.64 -7.50
CA THR A 217 -9.93 -19.39 -8.62
C THR A 217 -9.10 -18.45 -9.48
N VAL A 218 -7.84 -18.80 -9.71
CA VAL A 218 -6.96 -18.11 -10.66
C VAL A 218 -6.82 -18.98 -11.90
N SER A 219 -7.11 -18.41 -13.08
CA SER A 219 -6.98 -19.12 -14.37
C SER A 219 -6.35 -18.22 -15.43
N ILE A 220 -5.68 -18.83 -16.40
CA ILE A 220 -5.00 -18.12 -17.50
C ILE A 220 -5.51 -18.70 -18.81
N VAL A 221 -6.06 -17.84 -19.67
CA VAL A 221 -6.59 -18.22 -20.99
C VAL A 221 -6.15 -17.21 -22.05
N GLN A 222 -5.98 -17.66 -23.29
CA GLN A 222 -5.73 -16.76 -24.42
C GLN A 222 -7.05 -16.25 -25.02
N VAL A 223 -7.12 -14.96 -25.28
CA VAL A 223 -8.30 -14.28 -25.84
C VAL A 223 -7.91 -13.26 -26.92
N THR A 224 -8.89 -12.88 -27.71
CA THR A 224 -8.81 -11.84 -28.75
C THR A 224 -9.97 -10.85 -28.59
N ASN A 225 -9.97 -9.79 -29.38
CA ASN A 225 -11.10 -8.84 -29.44
C ASN A 225 -12.42 -9.43 -30.01
N THR A 226 -12.40 -10.66 -30.52
CA THR A 226 -13.61 -11.40 -30.93
C THR A 226 -14.06 -12.44 -29.90
N SER A 227 -13.33 -12.58 -28.78
CA SER A 227 -13.67 -13.49 -27.70
C SER A 227 -14.79 -12.92 -26.83
N ALA A 228 -15.53 -13.81 -26.18
CA ALA A 228 -16.52 -13.47 -25.17
C ALA A 228 -16.10 -14.11 -23.83
N LEU A 229 -16.21 -13.37 -22.73
CA LEU A 229 -15.79 -13.82 -21.40
C LEU A 229 -17.04 -14.06 -20.54
N PRO A 230 -17.27 -15.29 -20.04
CA PRO A 230 -18.28 -15.53 -19.02
C PRO A 230 -17.86 -14.89 -17.70
N ILE A 231 -18.79 -14.14 -17.10
CA ILE A 231 -18.66 -13.50 -15.79
C ILE A 231 -19.62 -14.21 -14.85
N VAL A 232 -19.09 -14.93 -13.88
CA VAL A 232 -19.85 -15.62 -12.82
C VAL A 232 -19.46 -14.98 -11.50
N LEU A 233 -20.44 -14.42 -10.79
CA LEU A 233 -20.27 -13.68 -9.55
C LEU A 233 -21.08 -14.36 -8.44
N GLY A 234 -20.45 -14.68 -7.32
CA GLY A 234 -21.16 -15.16 -6.13
C GLY A 234 -22.05 -14.07 -5.51
N GLU A 235 -22.91 -14.43 -4.57
CA GLU A 235 -23.62 -13.43 -3.74
C GLU A 235 -22.60 -12.56 -2.99
N GLY A 236 -22.68 -11.24 -3.14
CA GLY A 236 -21.66 -10.31 -2.63
C GLY A 236 -20.29 -10.47 -3.32
N GLY A 237 -20.27 -11.06 -4.51
CA GLY A 237 -19.09 -11.53 -5.23
C GLY A 237 -18.55 -10.62 -6.34
N GLY A 238 -17.52 -11.10 -7.02
CA GLY A 238 -16.72 -10.31 -7.96
C GLY A 238 -15.80 -11.11 -8.87
N MET A 239 -15.28 -10.43 -9.88
CA MET A 239 -14.23 -10.94 -10.76
C MET A 239 -13.29 -9.81 -11.16
N ALA A 240 -11.99 -10.06 -11.08
CA ALA A 240 -10.94 -9.18 -11.59
C ALA A 240 -10.14 -9.89 -12.69
N VAL A 241 -9.79 -9.17 -13.76
CA VAL A 241 -9.03 -9.75 -14.88
C VAL A 241 -7.97 -8.77 -15.35
N ARG A 242 -6.74 -9.27 -15.57
CA ARG A 242 -5.71 -8.59 -16.36
C ARG A 242 -5.65 -9.21 -17.74
N PHE A 243 -5.78 -8.41 -18.78
CA PHE A 243 -5.53 -8.79 -20.18
C PHE A 243 -4.15 -8.28 -20.59
N ARG A 244 -3.15 -9.15 -20.48
CA ARG A 244 -1.77 -8.84 -20.86
C ARG A 244 -1.60 -9.01 -22.36
N LYS A 245 -1.16 -7.99 -23.09
CA LYS A 245 -0.99 -8.11 -24.54
C LYS A 245 0.18 -9.04 -24.88
N LEU A 246 -0.03 -9.97 -25.80
CA LEU A 246 1.01 -10.84 -26.34
C LEU A 246 1.58 -10.23 -27.62
N ASN A 247 2.91 -10.24 -27.74
CA ASN A 247 3.66 -9.76 -28.90
C ASN A 247 3.57 -10.73 -30.08
#